data_AF-A0A6H1TWP9-F1
#
_entry.id   AF-A0A6H1TWP9-F1
#
_cell.length_a   1.000
_cell.length_b   1.000
_cell.length_c   1.000
_cell.angle_alpha   90.00
_cell.angle_beta   90.00
_cell.angle_gamma   90.00
#
_symmetry.space_group_name_H-M   'P 1'
#
loop_
_entity.id
_entity.type
_entity.pdbx_description
1 polymer ?
#
loop_
_entity_poly.entity_id
_entity_poly.type
_entity_poly.pdbx_seq_one_letter_code
_entity_poly.pdbx_strand_id
1 'polypeptide(L)'
;MSISLVNVAKYYQGEPHQQKAVQRLEELIKQHRPELLSEQSEFLKLWRKPSQPSTVRLNVPYLSQLDNVNNPHGSCNVTSVSMCMGYFGHPLRNPNTGEQLEDELYRFMLDHGLSRHSPHDLQKVLKLYGYEDDFRPDAKWDDVKKWLEGGNPCISHGWFTRSGHIVTLIGYNEKGWLVNDPYGEWSSSGYDTSRSGAGLTYTYAMMKNVCGPDGDNWVHFVSGGKNVKTASSKPSATASYSSNPAKSTIKLQDVYSSGKAVSLKELGQHEALVMQIQVRLRTLRLLAGEADGKFGPITQSAIERFAEAFKCPADPIGSDLAKQLIQAKDVPGFDPASQIITPELTAQILNCPLSDAQTYLPGVLNGLQGKGILNKPTVIAALATIGVETAGFRPINEWGGDDYFYQMYEGRSDLGNTQPGDGVRYHGRGFIQITGRANYRHYGQKLGVPLEDNPELALDPDVGAKILVEYFWEREVDRRAMEGDWKGVRRAVNGGLNGWDHFWPVVQELQSAIP
;
A
#
# COMPACT_ATOMS: atom_id res chain seq x y z
N MET A 1 32.50 -20.00 -19.53
CA MET A 1 31.10 -19.85 -19.08
C MET A 1 30.20 -20.14 -20.27
N SER A 2 29.28 -21.10 -20.19
CA SER A 2 28.37 -21.44 -21.30
C SER A 2 27.07 -20.65 -21.17
N ILE A 3 26.69 -19.91 -22.21
CA ILE A 3 25.43 -19.15 -22.25
C ILE A 3 24.40 -19.97 -23.05
N SER A 4 23.19 -20.15 -22.49
CA SER A 4 22.08 -20.80 -23.20
C SER A 4 21.35 -19.78 -24.06
N LEU A 5 21.49 -19.89 -25.38
CA LEU A 5 20.77 -19.04 -26.34
C LEU A 5 19.25 -19.22 -26.23
N VAL A 6 18.77 -20.42 -25.85
CA VAL A 6 17.35 -20.69 -25.60
C VAL A 6 16.85 -19.90 -24.39
N ASN A 7 17.64 -19.81 -23.31
CA ASN A 7 17.26 -19.00 -22.15
C ASN A 7 17.32 -17.51 -22.49
N VAL A 8 18.31 -17.08 -23.27
CA VAL A 8 18.37 -15.70 -23.79
C VAL A 8 17.09 -15.37 -24.55
N ALA A 9 16.59 -16.25 -25.42
CA ALA A 9 15.33 -16.03 -26.14
C ALA A 9 14.07 -16.10 -25.25
N LYS A 10 14.05 -16.95 -24.21
CA LYS A 10 12.89 -17.11 -23.30
C LYS A 10 12.69 -15.94 -22.33
N TYR A 11 13.78 -15.34 -21.84
CA TYR A 11 13.75 -14.24 -20.86
C TYR A 11 13.80 -12.85 -21.50
N TYR A 12 13.73 -12.80 -22.82
CA TYR A 12 13.78 -11.59 -23.61
C TYR A 12 12.43 -10.84 -23.59
N GLN A 13 12.43 -9.54 -23.32
CA GLN A 13 11.21 -8.73 -23.12
C GLN A 13 10.90 -7.77 -24.28
N GLY A 14 11.75 -7.71 -25.31
CA GLY A 14 11.45 -6.95 -26.53
C GLY A 14 11.84 -5.47 -26.51
N GLU A 15 12.55 -5.01 -25.47
CA GLU A 15 12.97 -3.61 -25.35
C GLU A 15 13.91 -3.17 -26.49
N PRO A 16 13.93 -1.88 -26.89
CA PRO A 16 14.72 -1.42 -28.04
C PRO A 16 16.23 -1.72 -27.96
N HIS A 17 16.80 -1.71 -26.76
CA HIS A 17 18.21 -2.04 -26.55
C HIS A 17 18.46 -3.55 -26.64
N GLN A 18 17.50 -4.37 -26.22
CA GLN A 18 17.56 -5.83 -26.34
C GLN A 18 17.48 -6.26 -27.81
N GLN A 19 16.69 -5.54 -28.63
CA GLN A 19 16.56 -5.84 -30.08
C GLN A 19 17.87 -5.64 -30.81
N LYS A 20 18.56 -4.53 -30.50
CA LYS A 20 19.90 -4.26 -31.03
C LYS A 20 20.92 -5.29 -30.54
N ALA A 21 20.84 -5.71 -29.27
CA ALA A 21 21.74 -6.72 -28.72
C ALA A 21 21.56 -8.10 -29.38
N VAL A 22 20.33 -8.52 -29.67
CA VAL A 22 20.06 -9.82 -30.32
C VAL A 22 20.35 -9.78 -31.82
N GLN A 23 20.09 -8.67 -32.52
CA GLN A 23 20.56 -8.49 -33.89
C GLN A 23 22.08 -8.62 -33.98
N ARG A 24 22.79 -7.98 -33.04
CA ARG A 24 24.24 -8.09 -32.95
C ARG A 24 24.69 -9.51 -32.62
N LEU A 25 23.98 -10.21 -31.75
CA LEU A 25 24.25 -11.61 -31.42
C LEU A 25 24.04 -12.52 -32.64
N GLU A 26 22.99 -12.31 -33.43
CA GLU A 26 22.72 -13.08 -34.65
C GLU A 26 23.84 -12.88 -35.69
N GLU A 27 24.33 -11.65 -35.88
CA GLU A 27 25.50 -11.36 -36.72
C GLU A 27 26.76 -12.10 -36.24
N LEU A 28 27.03 -12.08 -34.94
CA LEU A 28 28.19 -12.73 -34.34
C LEU A 28 28.10 -14.26 -34.44
N ILE A 29 26.91 -14.84 -34.23
CA ILE A 29 26.68 -16.27 -34.41
C ILE A 29 26.89 -16.65 -35.88
N LYS A 30 26.38 -15.85 -36.83
CA LYS A 30 26.58 -16.08 -38.26
C LYS A 30 28.07 -16.09 -38.64
N GLN A 31 28.88 -15.25 -38.00
CA GLN A 31 30.30 -15.15 -38.26
C GLN A 31 31.12 -16.29 -37.61
N HIS A 32 30.75 -16.72 -36.41
CA HIS A 32 31.61 -17.59 -35.60
C HIS A 32 31.07 -19.01 -35.39
N ARG A 33 29.75 -19.22 -35.45
CA ARG A 33 29.05 -20.48 -35.15
C ARG A 33 27.77 -20.63 -35.99
N PRO A 34 27.86 -20.61 -37.34
CA PRO A 34 26.70 -20.53 -38.23
C PRO A 34 25.74 -21.73 -38.10
N GLU A 35 26.21 -22.88 -37.62
CA GLU A 35 25.38 -24.08 -37.39
C GLU A 35 24.28 -23.85 -36.33
N LEU A 36 24.47 -22.89 -35.43
CA LEU A 36 23.47 -22.49 -34.44
C LEU A 36 22.31 -21.68 -35.05
N LEU A 37 22.43 -21.27 -36.32
CA LEU A 37 21.38 -20.58 -37.09
C LEU A 37 20.68 -21.49 -38.11
N SER A 38 20.78 -22.81 -37.95
CA SER A 38 20.00 -23.75 -38.75
C SER A 38 18.49 -23.56 -38.53
N GLU A 39 17.66 -23.91 -39.52
CA GLU A 39 16.19 -23.86 -39.39
C GLU A 39 15.64 -24.73 -38.24
N GLN A 40 16.45 -25.68 -37.76
CA GLN A 40 16.10 -26.55 -36.63
C GLN A 40 16.43 -25.92 -35.27
N SER A 41 17.21 -24.83 -35.23
CA SER A 41 17.62 -24.12 -34.02
C SER A 41 16.42 -23.65 -33.21
N GLU A 42 16.30 -24.15 -31.97
CA GLU A 42 15.26 -23.76 -31.03
C GLU A 42 15.33 -22.26 -30.69
N PHE A 43 16.54 -21.71 -30.61
CA PHE A 43 16.78 -20.27 -30.47
C PHE A 43 16.16 -19.47 -31.62
N LEU A 44 16.39 -19.86 -32.88
CA LEU A 44 15.81 -19.16 -34.02
C LEU A 44 14.29 -19.34 -34.14
N LYS A 45 13.77 -20.51 -33.75
CA LYS A 45 12.31 -20.75 -33.72
C LYS A 45 11.62 -19.82 -32.71
N LEU A 46 12.20 -19.67 -31.52
CA LEU A 46 11.69 -18.77 -30.48
C LEU A 46 11.89 -17.28 -30.86
N TRP A 47 13.01 -16.95 -31.48
CA TRP A 47 13.35 -15.58 -31.88
C TRP A 47 12.56 -15.07 -33.10
N ARG A 48 12.50 -15.85 -34.19
CA ARG A 48 11.87 -15.44 -35.47
C ARG A 48 10.36 -15.67 -35.53
N LYS A 49 9.84 -16.50 -34.63
CA LYS A 49 8.41 -16.56 -34.30
C LYS A 49 8.27 -16.21 -32.82
N PRO A 50 8.28 -14.91 -32.44
CA PRO A 50 7.61 -14.58 -31.19
C PRO A 50 6.20 -15.15 -31.34
N SER A 51 5.76 -15.99 -30.40
CA SER A 51 4.33 -16.22 -30.21
C SER A 51 3.69 -14.84 -30.27
N GLN A 52 2.86 -14.58 -31.28
CA GLN A 52 2.13 -13.31 -31.37
C GLN A 52 1.57 -13.06 -29.97
N PRO A 53 1.79 -11.89 -29.36
CA PRO A 53 1.18 -11.61 -28.08
C PRO A 53 -0.31 -11.85 -28.27
N SER A 54 -0.83 -12.88 -27.60
CA SER A 54 -2.25 -13.21 -27.64
C SER A 54 -2.99 -11.97 -27.19
N THR A 55 -3.63 -11.29 -28.13
CA THR A 55 -4.44 -10.13 -27.75
C THR A 55 -5.65 -10.70 -27.02
N VAL A 56 -5.74 -10.40 -25.73
CA VAL A 56 -6.88 -10.77 -24.91
C VAL A 56 -7.73 -9.52 -24.73
N ARG A 57 -9.03 -9.62 -24.98
CA ARG A 57 -10.00 -8.59 -24.62
C ARG A 57 -11.28 -9.26 -24.12
N LEU A 58 -11.57 -9.07 -22.86
CA LEU A 58 -12.79 -9.50 -22.21
C LEU A 58 -13.88 -8.46 -22.44
N ASN A 59 -15.12 -8.92 -22.62
CA ASN A 59 -16.30 -8.06 -22.80
C ASN A 59 -16.83 -7.56 -21.45
N VAL A 60 -15.95 -6.95 -20.65
CA VAL A 60 -16.31 -6.37 -19.35
C VAL A 60 -17.10 -5.08 -19.59
N PRO A 61 -18.30 -4.92 -19.01
CA PRO A 61 -19.06 -3.70 -19.15
C PRO A 61 -18.30 -2.51 -18.56
N TYR A 62 -18.44 -1.34 -19.17
CA TYR A 62 -17.89 -0.11 -18.64
C TYR A 62 -18.91 0.60 -17.75
N LEU A 63 -18.45 1.11 -16.60
CA LEU A 63 -19.19 1.97 -15.70
C LEU A 63 -18.32 3.17 -15.34
N SER A 64 -18.91 4.36 -15.32
CA SER A 64 -18.24 5.58 -14.87
C SER A 64 -18.51 5.80 -13.39
N GLN A 65 -17.47 6.05 -12.59
CA GLN A 65 -17.68 6.40 -11.18
C GLN A 65 -18.43 7.72 -11.02
N LEU A 66 -18.41 8.60 -12.03
CA LEU A 66 -19.10 9.89 -12.00
C LEU A 66 -20.62 9.74 -11.96
N ASP A 67 -21.14 8.58 -12.35
CA ASP A 67 -22.56 8.25 -12.28
C ASP A 67 -23.00 7.79 -10.88
N ASN A 68 -22.05 7.56 -9.97
CA ASN A 68 -22.34 7.16 -8.59
C ASN A 68 -22.96 8.32 -7.81
N VAL A 69 -24.16 8.12 -7.28
CA VAL A 69 -24.91 9.18 -6.58
C VAL A 69 -24.36 9.48 -5.19
N ASN A 70 -23.60 8.56 -4.61
CA ASN A 70 -23.10 8.64 -3.24
C ASN A 70 -21.75 9.35 -3.15
N ASN A 71 -20.82 9.07 -4.08
CA ASN A 71 -19.48 9.65 -4.10
C ASN A 71 -18.82 9.60 -5.49
N PRO A 72 -19.22 10.49 -6.43
CA PRO A 72 -18.80 10.42 -7.82
C PRO A 72 -17.28 10.58 -8.05
N HIS A 73 -16.56 11.22 -7.12
CA HIS A 73 -15.11 11.44 -7.20
C HIS A 73 -14.29 10.48 -6.32
N GLY A 74 -14.94 9.47 -5.74
CA GLY A 74 -14.31 8.55 -4.80
C GLY A 74 -14.72 7.09 -4.93
N SER A 75 -15.66 6.74 -5.78
CA SER A 75 -16.27 5.40 -5.87
C SER A 75 -15.59 4.43 -6.85
N CYS A 76 -14.35 4.70 -7.29
CA CYS A 76 -13.60 3.82 -8.21
C CYS A 76 -13.56 2.35 -7.78
N ASN A 77 -13.52 2.10 -6.46
CA ASN A 77 -13.59 0.78 -5.83
C ASN A 77 -14.84 -0.01 -6.21
N VAL A 78 -15.99 0.39 -5.69
CA VAL A 78 -17.27 -0.28 -5.94
C VAL A 78 -17.63 -0.25 -7.43
N THR A 79 -17.22 0.77 -8.18
CA THR A 79 -17.42 0.83 -9.64
C THR A 79 -16.63 -0.25 -10.37
N SER A 80 -15.36 -0.46 -10.01
CA SER A 80 -14.53 -1.53 -10.61
C SER A 80 -15.01 -2.93 -10.22
N VAL A 81 -15.47 -3.09 -8.97
CA VAL A 81 -16.11 -4.34 -8.51
C VAL A 81 -17.39 -4.61 -9.32
N SER A 82 -18.25 -3.61 -9.52
CA SER A 82 -19.46 -3.72 -10.33
C SER A 82 -19.17 -4.11 -11.78
N MET A 83 -18.12 -3.56 -12.40
CA MET A 83 -17.71 -3.95 -13.76
C MET A 83 -17.34 -5.44 -13.83
N CYS A 84 -16.57 -5.95 -12.86
CA CYS A 84 -16.22 -7.37 -12.79
C CYS A 84 -17.45 -8.25 -12.54
N MET A 85 -18.35 -7.88 -11.62
CA MET A 85 -19.59 -8.61 -11.36
C MET A 85 -20.50 -8.64 -12.59
N GLY A 86 -20.62 -7.51 -13.30
CA GLY A 86 -21.39 -7.41 -14.54
C GLY A 86 -20.85 -8.29 -15.66
N TYR A 87 -19.52 -8.44 -15.76
CA TYR A 87 -18.90 -9.40 -16.68
C TYR A 87 -19.33 -10.85 -16.42
N PHE A 88 -19.50 -11.22 -15.15
CA PHE A 88 -20.02 -12.54 -14.76
C PHE A 88 -21.55 -12.64 -14.80
N GLY A 89 -22.25 -11.63 -15.31
CA GLY A 89 -23.69 -11.64 -15.52
C GLY A 89 -24.52 -11.08 -14.38
N HIS A 90 -23.92 -10.42 -13.38
CA HIS A 90 -24.68 -9.71 -12.36
C HIS A 90 -25.46 -8.53 -13.00
N PRO A 91 -26.73 -8.30 -12.64
CA PRO A 91 -27.45 -7.13 -13.10
C PRO A 91 -26.75 -5.84 -12.67
N LEU A 92 -26.40 -4.99 -13.64
CA LEU A 92 -25.76 -3.68 -13.38
C LEU A 92 -26.75 -2.63 -12.85
N ARG A 93 -28.05 -2.92 -12.99
CA ARG A 93 -29.12 -2.17 -12.34
C ARG A 93 -30.04 -3.15 -11.63
N ASN A 94 -30.43 -2.79 -10.43
CA ASN A 94 -31.43 -3.51 -9.68
C ASN A 94 -32.75 -3.49 -10.48
N PRO A 95 -33.31 -4.66 -10.83
CA PRO A 95 -34.48 -4.72 -11.70
C PRO A 95 -35.74 -4.15 -11.06
N ASN A 96 -35.78 -4.04 -9.73
CA ASN A 96 -36.94 -3.57 -8.99
C ASN A 96 -36.86 -2.07 -8.66
N THR A 97 -35.66 -1.57 -8.33
CA THR A 97 -35.48 -0.18 -7.90
C THR A 97 -34.86 0.71 -8.99
N GLY A 98 -34.29 0.13 -10.04
CA GLY A 98 -33.53 0.85 -11.08
C GLY A 98 -32.15 1.35 -10.62
N GLU A 99 -31.81 1.12 -9.35
CA GLU A 99 -30.56 1.55 -8.73
C GLU A 99 -29.35 0.88 -9.39
N GLN A 100 -28.25 1.62 -9.54
CA GLN A 100 -27.01 1.11 -10.11
C GLN A 100 -26.29 0.20 -9.12
N LEU A 101 -25.62 -0.84 -9.63
CA LEU A 101 -24.95 -1.82 -8.80
C LEU A 101 -23.86 -1.19 -7.92
N GLU A 102 -23.08 -0.24 -8.43
CA GLU A 102 -22.04 0.46 -7.68
C GLU A 102 -22.62 1.31 -6.54
N ASP A 103 -23.84 1.84 -6.68
CA ASP A 103 -24.55 2.53 -5.61
C ASP A 103 -25.07 1.54 -4.56
N GLU A 104 -25.59 0.39 -5.00
CA GLU A 104 -26.00 -0.70 -4.11
C GLU A 104 -24.81 -1.22 -3.29
N LEU A 105 -23.68 -1.53 -3.93
CA LEU A 105 -22.47 -1.99 -3.26
C LEU A 105 -21.92 -0.94 -2.30
N TYR A 106 -21.93 0.34 -2.69
CA TYR A 106 -21.51 1.43 -1.82
C TYR A 106 -22.30 1.42 -0.51
N ARG A 107 -23.63 1.36 -0.59
CA ARG A 107 -24.51 1.31 0.58
C ARG A 107 -24.36 0.01 1.36
N PHE A 108 -24.29 -1.13 0.66
CA PHE A 108 -24.13 -2.44 1.28
C PHE A 108 -22.89 -2.49 2.15
N MET A 109 -21.73 -2.03 1.65
CA MET A 109 -20.50 -2.01 2.42
C MET A 109 -20.64 -1.17 3.69
N LEU A 110 -21.23 0.02 3.59
CA LEU A 110 -21.48 0.88 4.76
C LEU A 110 -22.41 0.22 5.77
N ASP A 111 -23.53 -0.35 5.32
CA ASP A 111 -24.52 -0.99 6.19
C ASP A 111 -23.95 -2.25 6.89
N HIS A 112 -22.86 -2.83 6.38
CA HIS A 112 -22.17 -4.00 6.97
C HIS A 112 -20.85 -3.64 7.66
N GLY A 113 -20.57 -2.36 7.89
CA GLY A 113 -19.34 -1.93 8.58
C GLY A 113 -18.05 -2.13 7.78
N LEU A 114 -18.15 -2.32 6.46
CA LEU A 114 -17.05 -2.56 5.54
C LEU A 114 -16.54 -1.25 4.92
N SER A 115 -15.23 -1.14 4.74
CA SER A 115 -14.62 0.03 4.10
C SER A 115 -14.30 -0.27 2.64
N ARG A 116 -14.92 0.48 1.73
CA ARG A 116 -14.60 0.45 0.29
C ARG A 116 -13.17 0.90 -0.05
N HIS A 117 -12.44 1.45 0.92
CA HIS A 117 -11.02 1.80 0.79
C HIS A 117 -10.08 0.65 1.21
N SER A 118 -10.62 -0.40 1.85
CA SER A 118 -9.86 -1.58 2.24
C SER A 118 -9.94 -2.63 1.13
N PRO A 119 -8.83 -3.04 0.49
CA PRO A 119 -8.85 -4.10 -0.51
C PRO A 119 -9.40 -5.41 0.09
N HIS A 120 -9.08 -5.72 1.34
CA HIS A 120 -9.63 -6.91 2.00
C HIS A 120 -11.15 -6.84 2.20
N ASP A 121 -11.72 -5.65 2.41
CA ASP A 121 -13.18 -5.52 2.50
C ASP A 121 -13.84 -5.57 1.11
N LEU A 122 -13.16 -5.16 0.05
CA LEU A 122 -13.60 -5.41 -1.33
C LEU A 122 -13.62 -6.91 -1.65
N GLN A 123 -12.60 -7.65 -1.20
CA GLN A 123 -12.59 -9.11 -1.29
C GLN A 123 -13.78 -9.73 -0.53
N LYS A 124 -14.07 -9.24 0.68
CA LYS A 124 -15.22 -9.70 1.48
C LYS A 124 -16.55 -9.40 0.78
N VAL A 125 -16.75 -8.22 0.20
CA VAL A 125 -18.02 -7.89 -0.46
C VAL A 125 -18.24 -8.78 -1.69
N LEU A 126 -17.21 -9.05 -2.49
CA LEU A 126 -17.30 -10.01 -3.60
C LEU A 126 -17.73 -11.40 -3.11
N LYS A 127 -17.12 -11.90 -2.03
CA LYS A 127 -17.51 -13.17 -1.40
C LYS A 127 -18.94 -13.18 -0.88
N LEU A 128 -19.41 -12.10 -0.25
CA LEU A 128 -20.78 -11.97 0.23
C LEU A 128 -21.81 -11.98 -0.91
N TYR A 129 -21.44 -11.53 -2.11
CA TYR A 129 -22.25 -11.60 -3.32
C TYR A 129 -22.05 -12.92 -4.12
N GLY A 130 -21.28 -13.87 -3.59
CA GLY A 130 -21.07 -15.19 -4.20
C GLY A 130 -19.99 -15.25 -5.29
N TYR A 131 -19.10 -14.26 -5.34
CA TYR A 131 -17.94 -14.22 -6.22
C TYR A 131 -16.66 -14.56 -5.45
N GLU A 132 -15.64 -15.01 -6.16
CA GLU A 132 -14.32 -15.22 -5.56
C GLU A 132 -13.39 -14.08 -5.95
N ASP A 133 -12.53 -13.72 -5.00
CA ASP A 133 -11.47 -12.74 -5.20
C ASP A 133 -10.23 -13.21 -4.45
N ASP A 134 -9.13 -13.34 -5.18
CA ASP A 134 -7.81 -13.60 -4.64
C ASP A 134 -6.99 -12.31 -4.69
N PHE A 135 -7.16 -11.46 -3.68
CA PHE A 135 -6.42 -10.21 -3.58
C PHE A 135 -4.95 -10.48 -3.23
N ARG A 136 -4.04 -10.02 -4.09
CA ARG A 136 -2.59 -10.18 -3.93
C ARG A 136 -1.91 -8.80 -3.92
N PRO A 137 -1.26 -8.38 -2.83
CA PRO A 137 -0.48 -7.15 -2.79
C PRO A 137 0.89 -7.28 -3.50
N ASP A 138 1.31 -8.50 -3.80
CA ASP A 138 2.61 -8.86 -4.38
C ASP A 138 2.47 -9.51 -5.77
N ALA A 139 1.41 -9.16 -6.52
CA ALA A 139 1.12 -9.78 -7.79
C ALA A 139 2.25 -9.59 -8.82
N LYS A 140 2.41 -10.56 -9.71
CA LYS A 140 3.27 -10.43 -10.90
C LYS A 140 2.43 -10.13 -12.12
N TRP A 141 2.92 -9.27 -13.00
CA TRP A 141 2.22 -8.91 -14.24
C TRP A 141 1.97 -10.13 -15.16
N ASP A 142 2.85 -11.14 -15.11
CA ASP A 142 2.63 -12.40 -15.82
C ASP A 142 1.46 -13.22 -15.25
N ASP A 143 1.17 -13.12 -13.96
CA ASP A 143 0.00 -13.78 -13.36
C ASP A 143 -1.29 -13.07 -13.78
N VAL A 144 -1.24 -11.75 -13.91
CA VAL A 144 -2.34 -10.94 -14.48
C VAL A 144 -2.65 -11.36 -15.92
N LYS A 145 -1.62 -11.55 -16.76
CA LYS A 145 -1.82 -12.05 -18.14
C LYS A 145 -2.49 -13.42 -18.15
N LYS A 146 -1.99 -14.37 -17.36
CA LYS A 146 -2.57 -15.73 -17.28
C LYS A 146 -4.02 -15.70 -16.79
N TRP A 147 -4.35 -14.82 -15.85
CA TRP A 147 -5.73 -14.69 -15.35
C TRP A 147 -6.69 -14.16 -16.41
N LEU A 148 -6.26 -13.13 -17.15
CA LEU A 148 -7.00 -12.57 -18.28
C LEU A 148 -7.17 -13.60 -19.41
N GLU A 149 -6.12 -14.35 -19.74
CA GLU A 149 -6.18 -15.48 -20.69
C GLU A 149 -7.15 -16.57 -20.25
N GLY A 150 -7.26 -16.78 -18.93
CA GLY A 150 -8.27 -17.66 -18.31
C GLY A 150 -9.70 -17.12 -18.37
N GLY A 151 -9.92 -15.95 -18.97
CA GLY A 151 -11.24 -15.37 -19.17
C GLY A 151 -11.76 -14.59 -17.96
N ASN A 152 -10.91 -14.15 -17.03
CA ASN A 152 -11.31 -13.46 -15.82
C ASN A 152 -10.70 -12.05 -15.74
N PRO A 153 -11.48 -10.99 -15.42
CA PRO A 153 -10.96 -9.64 -15.25
C PRO A 153 -10.17 -9.50 -13.94
N CYS A 154 -9.31 -8.48 -13.88
CA CYS A 154 -8.62 -8.09 -12.66
C CYS A 154 -8.92 -6.64 -12.30
N ILE A 155 -8.73 -6.27 -11.04
CA ILE A 155 -8.75 -4.86 -10.60
C ILE A 155 -7.36 -4.50 -10.09
N SER A 156 -6.71 -3.52 -10.69
CA SER A 156 -5.36 -3.06 -10.33
C SER A 156 -5.45 -1.78 -9.53
N HIS A 157 -4.78 -1.74 -8.38
CA HIS A 157 -4.59 -0.50 -7.62
C HIS A 157 -3.37 0.25 -8.13
N GLY A 158 -3.34 1.56 -7.97
CA GLY A 158 -2.17 2.36 -8.30
C GLY A 158 -2.27 3.82 -7.87
N TRP A 159 -1.16 4.53 -8.00
CA TRP A 159 -1.00 5.93 -7.62
C TRP A 159 -1.32 6.88 -8.77
N PHE A 160 -2.42 6.65 -9.49
CA PHE A 160 -2.88 7.54 -10.57
C PHE A 160 -3.26 8.94 -10.04
N THR A 161 -3.60 9.02 -8.76
CA THR A 161 -3.80 10.26 -8.00
C THR A 161 -3.04 10.20 -6.68
N ARG A 162 -2.88 11.33 -5.98
CA ARG A 162 -2.23 11.39 -4.67
C ARG A 162 -2.87 10.47 -3.62
N SER A 163 -4.17 10.23 -3.72
CA SER A 163 -4.91 9.36 -2.80
C SER A 163 -5.00 7.91 -3.25
N GLY A 164 -4.33 7.54 -4.35
CA GLY A 164 -4.54 6.28 -5.05
C GLY A 164 -5.81 6.27 -5.89
N HIS A 165 -5.89 5.29 -6.77
CA HIS A 165 -7.03 4.99 -7.66
C HIS A 165 -6.93 3.54 -8.10
N ILE A 166 -8.04 2.95 -8.53
CA ILE A 166 -8.04 1.58 -9.04
C ILE A 166 -8.75 1.51 -10.38
N VAL A 167 -8.26 0.63 -11.25
CA VAL A 167 -8.75 0.45 -12.62
C VAL A 167 -9.03 -1.02 -12.91
N THR A 168 -9.96 -1.29 -13.82
CA THR A 168 -10.31 -2.67 -14.20
C THR A 168 -9.51 -3.08 -15.44
N LEU A 169 -8.70 -4.13 -15.31
CA LEU A 169 -7.97 -4.73 -16.41
C LEU A 169 -8.89 -5.70 -17.14
N ILE A 170 -9.09 -5.43 -18.43
CA ILE A 170 -10.02 -6.18 -19.29
C ILE A 170 -9.27 -6.96 -20.37
N GLY A 171 -7.94 -6.89 -20.41
CA GLY A 171 -7.15 -7.55 -21.43
C GLY A 171 -5.79 -6.90 -21.65
N TYR A 172 -5.13 -7.30 -22.73
CA TYR A 172 -3.85 -6.73 -23.15
C TYR A 172 -3.64 -6.95 -24.65
N ASN A 173 -2.77 -6.14 -25.26
CA ASN A 173 -2.33 -6.25 -26.65
C ASN A 173 -0.83 -5.94 -26.75
N GLU A 174 -0.30 -5.88 -27.96
CA GLU A 174 1.11 -5.56 -28.22
C GLU A 174 1.59 -4.19 -27.66
N LYS A 175 0.67 -3.25 -27.41
CA LYS A 175 0.96 -1.88 -26.96
C LYS A 175 0.83 -1.69 -25.45
N GLY A 176 0.08 -2.56 -24.76
CA GLY A 176 -0.16 -2.42 -23.33
C GLY A 176 -1.38 -3.17 -22.81
N TRP A 177 -1.79 -2.76 -21.61
CA TRP A 177 -3.00 -3.23 -20.95
C TRP A 177 -4.24 -2.55 -21.51
N LEU A 178 -5.30 -3.34 -21.71
CA LEU A 178 -6.63 -2.82 -21.99
C LEU A 178 -7.35 -2.57 -20.67
N VAL A 179 -7.83 -1.36 -20.46
CA VAL A 179 -8.31 -0.87 -19.17
C VAL A 179 -9.68 -0.23 -19.29
N ASN A 180 -10.60 -0.61 -18.42
CA ASN A 180 -11.76 0.19 -18.07
C ASN A 180 -11.42 1.02 -16.83
N ASP A 181 -11.12 2.29 -17.04
CA ASP A 181 -10.81 3.25 -15.98
C ASP A 181 -12.09 3.98 -15.54
N PRO A 182 -12.57 3.80 -14.30
CA PRO A 182 -13.86 4.34 -13.93
C PRO A 182 -13.90 5.87 -13.91
N TYR A 183 -12.76 6.58 -13.86
CA TYR A 183 -12.73 8.05 -13.68
C TYR A 183 -12.54 8.85 -14.97
N GLY A 184 -12.05 8.23 -16.03
CA GLY A 184 -11.74 8.89 -17.31
C GLY A 184 -10.37 8.46 -17.83
N GLU A 185 -9.79 9.22 -18.76
CA GLU A 185 -8.47 8.91 -19.30
C GLU A 185 -7.37 9.52 -18.45
N TRP A 186 -6.40 8.69 -18.06
CA TRP A 186 -5.23 9.12 -17.30
C TRP A 186 -4.02 9.40 -18.19
N SER A 187 -3.25 10.40 -17.80
CA SER A 187 -1.94 10.74 -18.37
C SER A 187 -0.98 11.20 -17.26
N SER A 188 0.30 11.40 -17.57
CA SER A 188 1.27 11.98 -16.63
C SER A 188 0.90 13.39 -16.15
N SER A 189 0.03 14.11 -16.87
CA SER A 189 -0.52 15.42 -16.47
C SER A 189 -1.77 15.33 -15.59
N GLY A 190 -2.30 14.13 -15.33
CA GLY A 190 -3.51 13.89 -14.55
C GLY A 190 -4.65 13.31 -15.40
N TYR A 191 -5.85 13.33 -14.80
CA TYR A 191 -7.08 12.79 -15.40
C TYR A 191 -7.79 13.81 -16.29
N ASP A 192 -8.25 13.35 -17.45
CA ASP A 192 -9.29 13.97 -18.26
C ASP A 192 -10.60 13.21 -18.07
N THR A 193 -11.46 13.73 -17.20
CA THR A 193 -12.76 13.13 -16.89
C THR A 193 -13.84 13.46 -17.93
N SER A 194 -13.53 14.27 -18.95
CA SER A 194 -14.43 14.51 -20.08
C SER A 194 -14.38 13.38 -21.12
N ARG A 195 -13.30 12.59 -21.08
CA ARG A 195 -13.10 11.42 -21.95
C ARG A 195 -13.51 10.15 -21.23
N SER A 196 -14.13 9.24 -21.98
CA SER A 196 -14.52 7.93 -21.45
C SER A 196 -13.28 7.11 -21.11
N GLY A 197 -13.30 6.46 -19.95
CA GLY A 197 -12.28 5.49 -19.55
C GLY A 197 -12.49 4.09 -20.11
N ALA A 198 -13.43 3.89 -21.06
CA ALA A 198 -13.78 2.57 -21.57
C ALA A 198 -12.72 2.00 -22.53
N GLY A 199 -12.14 0.87 -22.17
CA GLY A 199 -11.25 0.08 -23.02
C GLY A 199 -10.01 0.80 -23.53
N LEU A 200 -9.48 1.73 -22.72
CA LEU A 200 -8.24 2.48 -22.98
C LEU A 200 -7.04 1.53 -23.09
N THR A 201 -5.99 1.97 -23.78
CA THR A 201 -4.71 1.25 -23.83
C THR A 201 -3.68 1.98 -22.98
N TYR A 202 -3.37 1.40 -21.82
CA TYR A 202 -2.35 1.89 -20.90
C TYR A 202 -1.07 1.09 -21.11
N THR A 203 0.05 1.76 -21.41
CA THR A 203 1.29 1.05 -21.75
C THR A 203 1.80 0.21 -20.58
N TYR A 204 2.54 -0.87 -20.87
CA TYR A 204 3.11 -1.74 -19.84
C TYR A 204 4.01 -0.97 -18.86
N ALA A 205 4.87 -0.09 -19.39
CA ALA A 205 5.75 0.74 -18.57
C ALA A 205 4.95 1.71 -17.69
N MET A 206 3.89 2.32 -18.22
CA MET A 206 3.05 3.23 -17.45
C MET A 206 2.36 2.52 -16.28
N MET A 207 1.74 1.37 -16.55
CA MET A 207 1.09 0.59 -15.49
C MET A 207 2.10 0.09 -14.45
N LYS A 208 3.29 -0.34 -14.88
CA LYS A 208 4.35 -0.74 -13.95
C LYS A 208 4.83 0.43 -13.06
N ASN A 209 4.88 1.64 -13.60
CA ASN A 209 5.29 2.82 -12.85
C ASN A 209 4.23 3.31 -11.87
N VAL A 210 2.94 3.18 -12.22
CA VAL A 210 1.84 3.74 -11.43
C VAL A 210 1.23 2.73 -10.46
N CYS A 211 1.10 1.47 -10.89
CA CYS A 211 0.55 0.37 -10.08
C CYS A 211 1.63 -0.44 -9.37
N GLY A 212 2.88 -0.36 -9.85
CA GLY A 212 4.05 -0.97 -9.24
C GLY A 212 4.66 -2.16 -10.01
N PRO A 213 5.91 -2.54 -9.68
CA PRO A 213 6.63 -3.64 -10.33
C PRO A 213 6.13 -5.02 -9.86
N ASP A 214 6.69 -6.09 -10.44
CA ASP A 214 6.43 -7.45 -9.96
C ASP A 214 6.81 -7.58 -8.48
N GLY A 215 5.91 -8.12 -7.66
CA GLY A 215 6.12 -8.27 -6.21
C GLY A 215 5.74 -7.03 -5.39
N ASP A 216 5.31 -5.94 -6.04
CA ASP A 216 4.72 -4.76 -5.42
C ASP A 216 3.63 -4.21 -6.34
N ASN A 217 2.60 -5.04 -6.57
CA ASN A 217 1.47 -4.73 -7.45
C ASN A 217 0.21 -5.31 -6.83
N TRP A 218 -0.71 -4.42 -6.45
CA TRP A 218 -1.90 -4.77 -5.68
C TRP A 218 -3.05 -5.05 -6.64
N VAL A 219 -3.42 -6.33 -6.75
CA VAL A 219 -4.37 -6.79 -7.75
C VAL A 219 -5.43 -7.69 -7.12
N HIS A 220 -6.70 -7.42 -7.44
CA HIS A 220 -7.81 -8.33 -7.24
C HIS A 220 -7.93 -9.27 -8.43
N PHE A 221 -7.77 -10.56 -8.19
CA PHE A 221 -8.00 -11.62 -9.17
C PHE A 221 -9.43 -12.13 -9.01
N VAL A 222 -10.38 -11.45 -9.66
CA VAL A 222 -11.82 -11.71 -9.51
C VAL A 222 -12.24 -12.87 -10.40
N SER A 223 -13.03 -13.81 -9.89
CA SER A 223 -13.62 -14.90 -10.68
C SER A 223 -15.09 -15.16 -10.34
N GLY A 224 -15.82 -15.67 -11.33
CA GLY A 224 -17.22 -16.07 -11.17
C GLY A 224 -17.33 -17.28 -10.24
N GLY A 225 -18.18 -17.20 -9.21
CA GLY A 225 -18.49 -18.35 -8.35
C GLY A 225 -19.12 -19.50 -9.15
N LYS A 226 -18.94 -20.74 -8.69
CA LYS A 226 -19.41 -21.96 -9.38
C LYS A 226 -20.94 -22.04 -9.60
N ASN A 227 -21.74 -21.11 -9.06
CA ASN A 227 -23.21 -21.13 -9.07
C ASN A 227 -23.88 -19.85 -9.59
N VAL A 228 -23.19 -18.96 -10.32
CA VAL A 228 -23.75 -17.63 -10.70
C VAL A 228 -24.86 -17.69 -11.78
N LYS A 229 -25.20 -18.87 -12.34
CA LYS A 229 -26.22 -18.96 -13.41
C LYS A 229 -27.67 -18.65 -13.00
N THR A 230 -27.98 -18.39 -11.72
CA THR A 230 -29.37 -18.08 -11.30
C THR A 230 -29.52 -17.14 -10.08
N ALA A 231 -28.45 -16.48 -9.61
CA ALA A 231 -28.55 -15.69 -8.36
C ALA A 231 -29.05 -14.26 -8.61
N SER A 232 -30.37 -14.10 -8.74
CA SER A 232 -31.06 -12.81 -8.63
C SER A 232 -31.25 -12.36 -7.16
N SER A 233 -30.57 -12.98 -6.21
CA SER A 233 -30.83 -12.76 -4.78
C SER A 233 -29.61 -12.22 -4.07
N LYS A 234 -29.75 -10.97 -3.61
CA LYS A 234 -29.05 -10.40 -2.45
C LYS A 234 -28.82 -11.47 -1.37
N PRO A 235 -27.65 -11.50 -0.68
CA PRO A 235 -27.46 -12.44 0.42
C PRO A 235 -28.60 -12.33 1.44
N SER A 236 -29.20 -13.47 1.78
CA SER A 236 -30.28 -13.58 2.76
C SER A 236 -29.82 -13.02 4.11
N ALA A 237 -30.57 -12.05 4.63
CA ALA A 237 -30.41 -11.49 5.95
C ALA A 237 -30.79 -12.53 7.02
N THR A 238 -29.90 -13.48 7.29
CA THR A 238 -30.00 -14.42 8.40
C THR A 238 -28.71 -14.40 9.21
N ALA A 239 -28.39 -13.25 9.77
CA ALA A 239 -27.74 -13.13 11.06
C ALA A 239 -28.69 -12.26 11.90
N SER A 240 -29.24 -12.84 12.96
CA SER A 240 -30.29 -12.27 13.79
C SER A 240 -29.86 -10.94 14.43
N TYR A 241 -30.27 -9.82 13.83
CA TYR A 241 -30.46 -8.57 14.55
C TYR A 241 -31.95 -8.41 14.83
N SER A 242 -32.28 -8.40 16.12
CA SER A 242 -33.62 -8.15 16.64
C SER A 242 -34.20 -6.87 16.02
N SER A 243 -35.17 -7.04 15.13
CA SER A 243 -35.93 -5.95 14.55
C SER A 243 -36.91 -5.42 15.61
N ASN A 244 -36.56 -4.30 16.24
CA ASN A 244 -37.53 -3.49 16.97
C ASN A 244 -37.96 -2.33 16.05
N PRO A 245 -39.23 -2.25 15.61
CA PRO A 245 -39.68 -1.23 14.68
C PRO A 245 -39.92 0.11 15.41
N ALA A 246 -39.62 1.22 14.73
CA ALA A 246 -39.88 2.61 15.14
C ALA A 246 -38.86 3.34 16.03
N LYS A 247 -37.57 3.30 15.69
CA LYS A 247 -36.66 4.43 15.95
C LYS A 247 -36.24 5.06 14.62
N SER A 248 -36.38 6.38 14.52
CA SER A 248 -35.92 7.19 13.37
C SER A 248 -34.43 6.94 13.09
N THR A 249 -34.12 6.14 12.07
CA THR A 249 -32.76 5.80 11.64
C THR A 249 -32.21 6.88 10.72
N ILE A 250 -31.89 8.05 11.27
CA ILE A 250 -31.10 9.06 10.55
C ILE A 250 -29.75 8.42 10.21
N LYS A 251 -29.29 8.53 8.95
CA LYS A 251 -27.95 8.11 8.49
C LYS A 251 -27.09 9.33 8.17
N LEU A 252 -25.78 9.14 7.99
CA LEU A 252 -24.84 10.23 7.75
C LEU A 252 -25.15 11.00 6.47
N GLN A 253 -25.66 10.30 5.44
CA GLN A 253 -26.10 10.90 4.19
C GLN A 253 -27.37 11.75 4.37
N ASP A 254 -28.29 11.33 5.26
CA ASP A 254 -29.50 12.10 5.56
C ASP A 254 -29.15 13.41 6.26
N VAL A 255 -28.17 13.40 7.17
CA VAL A 255 -27.66 14.63 7.82
C VAL A 255 -27.08 15.59 6.77
N TYR A 256 -26.33 15.05 5.81
CA TYR A 256 -25.77 15.84 4.71
C TYR A 256 -26.86 16.43 3.80
N SER A 257 -27.81 15.62 3.34
CA SER A 257 -28.83 16.01 2.35
C SER A 257 -29.99 16.82 2.91
N SER A 258 -30.42 16.53 4.14
CA SER A 258 -31.59 17.19 4.77
C SER A 258 -31.23 18.43 5.58
N GLY A 259 -29.94 18.62 5.94
CA GLY A 259 -29.48 19.67 6.84
C GLY A 259 -29.95 19.51 8.29
N LYS A 260 -30.63 18.41 8.63
CA LYS A 260 -31.11 18.12 9.97
C LYS A 260 -29.96 17.68 10.87
N ALA A 261 -29.36 18.65 11.55
CA ALA A 261 -28.24 18.42 12.44
C ALA A 261 -28.65 17.57 13.67
N VAL A 262 -27.76 16.69 14.12
CA VAL A 262 -27.98 15.80 15.29
C VAL A 262 -26.98 16.17 16.37
N SER A 263 -27.44 16.54 17.57
CA SER A 263 -26.52 16.87 18.66
C SER A 263 -25.76 15.65 19.17
N LEU A 264 -24.56 15.82 19.72
CA LEU A 264 -23.79 14.72 20.33
C LEU A 264 -24.59 14.05 21.47
N LYS A 265 -25.41 14.80 22.18
CA LYS A 265 -26.31 14.29 23.23
C LYS A 265 -27.38 13.33 22.70
N GLU A 266 -27.87 13.59 21.49
CA GLU A 266 -28.89 12.77 20.82
C GLU A 266 -28.28 11.65 19.97
N LEU A 267 -26.99 11.76 19.63
CA LEU A 267 -26.31 10.86 18.72
C LEU A 267 -26.39 9.39 19.15
N GLY A 268 -26.33 9.10 20.46
CA GLY A 268 -26.50 7.75 21.01
C GLY A 268 -27.88 7.11 20.79
N GLN A 269 -28.87 7.88 20.32
CA GLN A 269 -30.20 7.37 19.96
C GLN A 269 -30.26 6.91 18.49
N HIS A 270 -29.22 7.19 17.70
CA HIS A 270 -29.14 6.94 16.26
C HIS A 270 -28.03 5.92 15.93
N GLU A 271 -28.26 4.66 16.26
CA GLU A 271 -27.30 3.54 16.07
C GLU A 271 -26.70 3.50 14.64
N ALA A 272 -27.54 3.66 13.61
CA ALA A 272 -27.09 3.65 12.22
C ALA A 272 -26.17 4.84 11.87
N LEU A 273 -26.46 6.04 12.39
CA LEU A 273 -25.60 7.21 12.23
C LEU A 273 -24.26 7.00 12.92
N VAL A 274 -24.29 6.52 14.18
CA VAL A 274 -23.09 6.22 14.97
C VAL A 274 -22.21 5.22 14.25
N MET A 275 -22.79 4.12 13.77
CA MET A 275 -22.03 3.07 13.07
C MET A 275 -21.35 3.61 11.82
N GLN A 276 -22.04 4.42 11.01
CA GLN A 276 -21.43 5.02 9.82
C GLN A 276 -20.29 6.01 10.18
N ILE A 277 -20.48 6.84 11.21
CA ILE A 277 -19.43 7.72 11.71
C ILE A 277 -18.21 6.89 12.16
N GLN A 278 -18.43 5.84 12.95
CA GLN A 278 -17.36 4.94 13.41
C GLN A 278 -16.62 4.28 12.24
N VAL A 279 -17.32 3.80 11.20
CA VAL A 279 -16.69 3.24 9.99
C VAL A 279 -15.78 4.27 9.32
N ARG A 280 -16.23 5.52 9.20
CA ARG A 280 -15.43 6.60 8.60
C ARG A 280 -14.22 6.95 9.46
N LEU A 281 -14.40 7.13 10.76
CA LEU A 281 -13.30 7.44 11.68
C LEU A 281 -12.28 6.29 11.77
N ARG A 282 -12.72 5.03 11.70
CA ARG A 282 -11.83 3.86 11.62
C ARG A 282 -11.02 3.86 10.32
N THR A 283 -11.68 4.11 9.18
CA THR A 283 -11.00 4.20 7.88
C THR A 283 -9.94 5.30 7.89
N LEU A 284 -10.23 6.40 8.57
CA LEU A 284 -9.35 7.55 8.75
C LEU A 284 -8.36 7.39 9.90
N ARG A 285 -8.32 6.20 10.54
CA ARG A 285 -7.43 5.84 11.65
C ARG A 285 -7.58 6.72 12.91
N LEU A 286 -8.71 7.39 13.06
CA LEU A 286 -9.06 8.19 14.25
C LEU A 286 -9.79 7.40 15.34
N LEU A 287 -10.27 6.20 15.02
CA LEU A 287 -11.01 5.33 15.93
C LEU A 287 -10.54 3.88 15.81
N ALA A 288 -10.29 3.21 16.94
CA ALA A 288 -9.94 1.80 17.03
C ALA A 288 -11.16 0.97 17.51
N GLY A 289 -11.10 -0.35 17.31
CA GLY A 289 -12.20 -1.27 17.66
C GLY A 289 -13.22 -1.47 16.53
N GLU A 290 -14.33 -2.13 16.82
CA GLU A 290 -15.41 -2.35 15.84
C GLU A 290 -16.34 -1.14 15.74
N ALA A 291 -16.96 -0.96 14.57
CA ALA A 291 -18.07 -0.02 14.40
C ALA A 291 -19.35 -0.72 14.85
N ASP A 292 -19.68 -0.59 16.13
CA ASP A 292 -20.74 -1.33 16.82
C ASP A 292 -22.04 -0.54 16.99
N GLY A 293 -22.09 0.69 16.47
CA GLY A 293 -23.25 1.57 16.59
C GLY A 293 -23.45 2.17 17.99
N LYS A 294 -22.54 1.91 18.94
CA LYS A 294 -22.63 2.43 20.31
C LYS A 294 -21.87 3.75 20.45
N PHE A 295 -22.60 4.79 20.84
CA PHE A 295 -21.99 6.09 21.11
C PHE A 295 -21.44 6.14 22.54
N GLY A 296 -20.20 6.58 22.67
CA GLY A 296 -19.51 6.68 23.95
C GLY A 296 -18.31 7.62 23.85
N PRO A 297 -17.55 7.81 24.94
CA PRO A 297 -16.50 8.82 25.04
C PRO A 297 -15.39 8.66 23.98
N ILE A 298 -15.09 7.43 23.58
CA ILE A 298 -14.08 7.14 22.55
C ILE A 298 -14.57 7.61 21.17
N THR A 299 -15.81 7.26 20.80
CA THR A 299 -16.44 7.71 19.55
C THR A 299 -16.57 9.23 19.52
N GLN A 300 -17.00 9.85 20.62
CA GLN A 300 -17.09 11.30 20.76
C GLN A 300 -15.74 11.99 20.53
N SER A 301 -14.70 11.54 21.23
CA SER A 301 -13.36 12.10 21.11
C SER A 301 -12.80 11.98 19.68
N ALA A 302 -13.11 10.88 18.98
CA ALA A 302 -12.72 10.71 17.58
C ALA A 302 -13.47 11.66 16.62
N ILE A 303 -14.74 11.96 16.89
CA ILE A 303 -15.52 12.97 16.15
C ILE A 303 -14.92 14.36 16.37
N GLU A 304 -14.63 14.73 17.61
CA GLU A 304 -14.05 16.03 17.97
C GLU A 304 -12.73 16.27 17.25
N ARG A 305 -11.82 15.28 17.27
CA ARG A 305 -10.54 15.34 16.51
C ARG A 305 -10.75 15.49 15.02
N PHE A 306 -11.69 14.74 14.44
CA PHE A 306 -12.00 14.86 13.02
C PHE A 306 -12.53 16.26 12.69
N ALA A 307 -13.48 16.75 13.49
CA ALA A 307 -14.11 18.04 13.28
C ALA A 307 -13.09 19.19 13.38
N GLU A 308 -12.18 19.13 14.35
CA GLU A 308 -11.06 20.05 14.50
C GLU A 308 -10.14 20.06 13.28
N ALA A 309 -9.69 18.89 12.82
CA ALA A 309 -8.81 18.75 11.66
C ALA A 309 -9.43 19.36 10.38
N PHE A 310 -10.75 19.24 10.23
CA PHE A 310 -11.50 19.78 9.10
C PHE A 310 -12.11 21.18 9.36
N LYS A 311 -11.78 21.81 10.50
CA LYS A 311 -12.24 23.15 10.89
C LYS A 311 -13.76 23.31 10.82
N CYS A 312 -14.50 22.31 11.32
CA CYS A 312 -15.96 22.31 11.39
C CYS A 312 -16.45 22.03 12.82
N PRO A 313 -17.68 22.44 13.19
CA PRO A 313 -18.23 22.17 14.51
C PRO A 313 -18.43 20.67 14.74
N ALA A 314 -18.00 20.16 15.90
CA ALA A 314 -18.23 18.77 16.33
C ALA A 314 -19.65 18.54 16.86
N ASP A 315 -20.32 19.59 17.33
CA ASP A 315 -21.68 19.56 17.87
C ASP A 315 -22.46 20.79 17.38
N PRO A 316 -23.63 20.61 16.73
CA PRO A 316 -24.20 19.32 16.30
C PRO A 316 -23.44 18.70 15.12
N ILE A 317 -23.64 17.40 14.89
CA ILE A 317 -23.28 16.75 13.62
C ILE A 317 -24.14 17.38 12.52
N GLY A 318 -23.61 18.42 11.88
CA GLY A 318 -24.26 19.18 10.82
C GLY A 318 -23.85 18.73 9.42
N SER A 319 -24.44 19.37 8.40
CA SER A 319 -24.20 19.05 6.98
C SER A 319 -22.71 19.14 6.60
N ASP A 320 -21.97 20.12 7.13
CA ASP A 320 -20.53 20.29 6.85
C ASP A 320 -19.69 19.13 7.39
N LEU A 321 -19.86 18.78 8.68
CA LEU A 321 -19.16 17.65 9.29
C LEU A 321 -19.52 16.33 8.61
N ALA A 322 -20.80 16.13 8.29
CA ALA A 322 -21.28 14.95 7.56
C ALA A 322 -20.65 14.84 6.17
N LYS A 323 -20.58 15.95 5.42
CA LYS A 323 -19.90 16.02 4.12
C LYS A 323 -18.42 15.62 4.24
N GLN A 324 -17.71 16.18 5.23
CA GLN A 324 -16.30 15.85 5.44
C GLN A 324 -16.12 14.38 5.79
N LEU A 325 -16.91 13.83 6.73
CA LEU A 325 -16.84 12.41 7.08
C LEU A 325 -17.08 11.50 5.87
N ILE A 326 -18.00 11.86 4.96
CA ILE A 326 -18.28 11.10 3.72
C ILE A 326 -17.11 11.17 2.73
N GLN A 327 -16.53 12.36 2.55
CA GLN A 327 -15.61 12.65 1.45
C GLN A 327 -14.12 12.47 1.79
N ALA A 328 -13.75 12.62 3.06
CA ALA A 328 -12.37 12.58 3.53
C ALA A 328 -11.67 11.28 3.13
N LYS A 329 -10.49 11.39 2.52
CA LYS A 329 -9.63 10.23 2.18
C LYS A 329 -8.50 10.06 3.20
N ASP A 330 -8.09 11.18 3.79
CA ASP A 330 -7.10 11.36 4.85
C ASP A 330 -7.64 12.40 5.84
N VAL A 331 -6.91 12.68 6.91
CA VAL A 331 -7.28 13.70 7.90
C VAL A 331 -6.19 14.79 7.89
N PRO A 332 -6.53 16.05 7.56
CA PRO A 332 -5.56 17.15 7.47
C PRO A 332 -4.80 17.34 8.78
N GLY A 333 -3.47 17.34 8.69
CA GLY A 333 -2.60 17.51 9.86
C GLY A 333 -2.65 16.34 10.86
N PHE A 334 -3.38 15.26 10.56
CA PHE A 334 -3.39 14.06 11.37
C PHE A 334 -2.20 13.19 10.99
N ASP A 335 -1.17 13.28 11.82
CA ASP A 335 -0.12 12.29 11.90
C ASP A 335 -0.49 11.32 13.03
N PRO A 336 -0.97 10.09 12.72
CA PRO A 336 -1.25 9.06 13.74
C PRO A 336 -0.06 8.81 14.67
N ALA A 337 1.15 9.14 14.21
CA ALA A 337 2.38 8.96 14.95
C ALA A 337 2.67 10.09 15.95
N SER A 338 2.22 11.32 15.67
CA SER A 338 2.28 12.45 16.62
C SER A 338 1.31 12.30 17.80
N GLN A 339 0.32 11.40 17.69
CA GLN A 339 -0.53 10.99 18.82
C GLN A 339 0.14 9.94 19.72
N ILE A 340 1.16 9.24 19.22
CA ILE A 340 1.91 8.25 20.00
C ILE A 340 3.01 8.97 20.79
N ILE A 341 3.76 9.86 20.15
CA ILE A 341 4.91 10.52 20.76
C ILE A 341 5.13 11.90 20.14
N THR A 342 5.53 12.89 20.94
CA THR A 342 5.90 14.21 20.44
C THR A 342 7.43 14.39 20.41
N PRO A 343 7.95 15.36 19.63
CA PRO A 343 9.37 15.71 19.69
C PRO A 343 9.85 16.10 21.09
N GLU A 344 9.02 16.79 21.88
CA GLU A 344 9.34 17.22 23.25
C GLU A 344 9.51 16.01 24.17
N LEU A 345 8.57 15.06 24.12
CA LEU A 345 8.65 13.86 24.93
C LEU A 345 9.80 12.95 24.48
N THR A 346 10.07 12.89 23.18
CA THR A 346 11.22 12.16 22.61
C THR A 346 12.54 12.76 23.12
N ALA A 347 12.69 14.08 23.02
CA ALA A 347 13.90 14.78 23.46
C ALA A 347 14.13 14.63 24.96
N GLN A 348 13.06 14.68 25.76
CA GLN A 348 13.13 14.46 27.20
C GLN A 348 13.61 13.05 27.54
N ILE A 349 12.97 12.01 26.99
CA ILE A 349 13.25 10.62 27.37
C ILE A 349 14.62 10.16 26.83
N LEU A 350 14.96 10.52 25.60
CA LEU A 350 16.23 10.15 24.99
C LEU A 350 17.39 11.05 25.40
N ASN A 351 17.11 12.13 26.15
CA ASN A 351 18.09 13.17 26.51
C ASN A 351 18.86 13.70 25.28
N CYS A 352 18.15 13.89 24.17
CA CYS A 352 18.71 14.41 22.92
C CYS A 352 18.29 15.87 22.68
N PRO A 353 18.96 16.61 21.78
CA PRO A 353 18.54 17.96 21.44
C PRO A 353 17.10 17.98 20.89
N LEU A 354 16.27 18.90 21.39
CA LEU A 354 14.91 19.08 20.90
C LEU A 354 14.86 19.37 19.40
N SER A 355 15.83 20.14 18.89
CA SER A 355 15.96 20.42 17.46
C SER A 355 16.14 19.16 16.62
N ASP A 356 16.89 18.18 17.14
CA ASP A 356 17.11 16.91 16.44
C ASP A 356 15.83 16.06 16.46
N ALA A 357 15.17 15.96 17.62
CA ALA A 357 13.86 15.29 17.69
C ALA A 357 12.82 15.93 16.74
N GLN A 358 12.74 17.26 16.69
CA GLN A 358 11.84 17.98 15.78
C GLN A 358 12.16 17.72 14.31
N THR A 359 13.45 17.59 13.97
CA THR A 359 13.90 17.39 12.59
C THR A 359 13.67 15.96 12.12
N TYR A 360 14.01 14.96 12.96
CA TYR A 360 14.17 13.58 12.51
C TYR A 360 12.99 12.67 12.86
N LEU A 361 12.27 12.94 13.94
CA LEU A 361 11.15 12.10 14.40
C LEU A 361 10.05 11.97 13.34
N PRO A 362 9.61 13.05 12.66
CA PRO A 362 8.57 12.93 11.63
C PRO A 362 8.95 11.96 10.50
N GLY A 363 10.22 11.96 10.07
CA GLY A 363 10.70 11.06 9.01
C GLY A 363 10.65 9.58 9.43
N VAL A 364 11.08 9.27 10.66
CA VAL A 364 11.01 7.91 11.22
C VAL A 364 9.57 7.43 11.31
N LEU A 365 8.70 8.26 11.86
CA LEU A 365 7.29 7.94 12.08
C LEU A 365 6.53 7.76 10.74
N ASN A 366 6.73 8.65 9.78
CA ASN A 366 6.18 8.53 8.43
C ASN A 366 6.69 7.27 7.72
N GLY A 367 7.96 6.91 7.92
CA GLY A 367 8.52 5.67 7.38
C GLY A 367 7.82 4.43 7.93
N LEU A 368 7.67 4.33 9.26
CA LEU A 368 6.94 3.24 9.91
C LEU A 368 5.48 3.17 9.42
N GLN A 369 4.84 4.32 9.23
CA GLN A 369 3.47 4.41 8.71
C GLN A 369 3.38 3.92 7.27
N GLY A 370 4.27 4.40 6.39
CA GLY A 370 4.33 4.01 4.98
C GLY A 370 4.59 2.52 4.79
N LYS A 371 5.35 1.91 5.71
CA LYS A 371 5.59 0.47 5.74
C LYS A 371 4.45 -0.35 6.38
N GLY A 372 3.47 0.32 6.99
CA GLY A 372 2.33 -0.34 7.62
C GLY A 372 2.59 -0.92 9.01
N ILE A 373 3.72 -0.58 9.63
CA ILE A 373 4.15 -1.07 10.96
C ILE A 373 4.09 -0.01 12.06
N LEU A 374 3.46 1.14 11.80
CA LEU A 374 3.25 2.15 12.83
C LEU A 374 2.26 1.67 13.90
N ASN A 375 2.80 1.32 15.07
CA ASN A 375 2.06 1.04 16.29
C ASN A 375 2.92 1.41 17.51
N LYS A 376 2.30 1.58 18.68
CA LYS A 376 2.98 1.98 19.92
C LYS A 376 4.23 1.12 20.23
N PRO A 377 4.16 -0.22 20.27
CA PRO A 377 5.35 -1.06 20.51
C PRO A 377 6.49 -0.82 19.51
N THR A 378 6.17 -0.65 18.22
CA THR A 378 7.19 -0.44 17.18
C THR A 378 7.83 0.95 17.27
N VAL A 379 7.06 1.98 17.63
CA VAL A 379 7.61 3.31 17.92
C VAL A 379 8.58 3.24 19.11
N ILE A 380 8.20 2.54 20.19
CA ILE A 380 9.08 2.34 21.34
C ILE A 380 10.38 1.63 20.93
N ALA A 381 10.29 0.57 20.13
CA ALA A 381 11.46 -0.13 19.60
C ALA A 381 12.37 0.79 18.78
N ALA A 382 11.79 1.62 17.91
CA ALA A 382 12.54 2.55 17.07
C ALA A 382 13.27 3.60 17.91
N LEU A 383 12.57 4.28 18.82
CA LEU A 383 13.14 5.31 19.68
C LEU A 383 14.24 4.77 20.59
N ALA A 384 14.00 3.63 21.25
CA ALA A 384 15.00 2.99 22.10
C ALA A 384 16.22 2.52 21.31
N THR A 385 16.01 2.04 20.08
CA THR A 385 17.12 1.65 19.19
C THR A 385 17.94 2.88 18.80
N ILE A 386 17.31 3.93 18.29
CA ILE A 386 18.00 5.16 17.88
C ILE A 386 18.76 5.78 19.07
N GLY A 387 18.15 5.80 20.26
CA GLY A 387 18.78 6.29 21.48
C GLY A 387 20.11 5.58 21.78
N VAL A 388 20.17 4.27 21.55
CA VAL A 388 21.40 3.48 21.73
C VAL A 388 22.39 3.68 20.59
N GLU A 389 21.93 3.68 19.34
CA GLU A 389 22.83 3.72 18.18
C GLU A 389 23.44 5.11 17.94
N THR A 390 22.70 6.19 18.24
CA THR A 390 23.12 7.54 17.84
C THR A 390 23.19 8.56 18.96
N ALA A 391 22.58 8.31 20.12
CA ALA A 391 22.49 9.17 21.31
C ALA A 391 21.85 10.56 21.11
N GLY A 392 22.05 11.23 19.97
CA GLY A 392 21.51 12.55 19.63
C GLY A 392 20.26 12.50 18.76
N PHE A 393 19.69 11.31 18.51
CA PHE A 393 18.51 11.13 17.66
C PHE A 393 18.67 11.65 16.22
N ARG A 394 19.89 11.61 15.70
CA ARG A 394 20.22 12.01 14.33
C ARG A 394 20.99 10.90 13.61
N PRO A 395 20.93 10.81 12.28
CA PRO A 395 21.83 9.94 11.51
C PRO A 395 23.29 10.38 11.76
N ILE A 396 24.17 9.45 12.11
CA ILE A 396 25.59 9.72 12.34
C ILE A 396 26.47 8.74 11.57
N ASN A 397 27.73 9.12 11.34
CA ASN A 397 28.78 8.14 11.10
C ASN A 397 29.12 7.45 12.42
N GLU A 398 29.54 6.20 12.35
CA GLU A 398 30.19 5.51 13.44
C GLU A 398 31.36 6.37 13.96
N TRP A 399 31.56 6.38 15.27
CA TRP A 399 32.66 7.11 15.87
C TRP A 399 33.99 6.42 15.57
N GLY A 400 34.85 7.10 14.83
CA GLY A 400 36.16 6.58 14.44
C GLY A 400 36.77 7.39 13.30
N GLY A 401 37.99 7.01 12.91
CA GLY A 401 38.67 7.53 11.72
C GLY A 401 39.08 6.39 10.80
N ASP A 402 39.63 6.75 9.64
CA ASP A 402 39.98 5.80 8.57
C ASP A 402 40.81 4.62 9.07
N ASP A 403 41.83 4.84 9.89
CA ASP A 403 42.67 3.76 10.44
C ASP A 403 41.87 2.75 11.27
N TYR A 404 40.92 3.24 12.08
CA TYR A 404 40.05 2.39 12.90
C TYR A 404 39.09 1.59 12.01
N PHE A 405 38.42 2.23 11.06
CA PHE A 405 37.48 1.55 10.16
C PHE A 405 38.18 0.53 9.27
N TYR A 406 39.39 0.85 8.80
CA TYR A 406 40.23 -0.09 8.06
C TYR A 406 40.53 -1.32 8.92
N GLN A 407 41.00 -1.15 10.15
CA GLN A 407 41.30 -2.29 11.03
C GLN A 407 40.08 -3.14 11.37
N MET A 408 38.91 -2.53 11.54
CA MET A 408 37.69 -3.22 11.95
C MET A 408 36.97 -3.95 10.81
N TYR A 409 37.01 -3.38 9.60
CA TYR A 409 36.11 -3.77 8.52
C TYR A 409 36.79 -4.17 7.21
N GLU A 410 38.05 -3.83 7.00
CA GLU A 410 38.74 -4.16 5.75
C GLU A 410 38.85 -5.68 5.57
N GLY A 411 38.57 -6.16 4.35
CA GLY A 411 38.69 -7.58 4.00
C GLY A 411 37.65 -8.50 4.65
N ARG A 412 36.70 -7.97 5.42
CA ARG A 412 35.61 -8.76 6.01
C ARG A 412 34.62 -9.24 4.97
N SER A 413 34.83 -10.48 4.51
CA SER A 413 33.98 -11.14 3.53
C SER A 413 32.51 -11.26 3.94
N ASP A 414 32.23 -11.39 5.24
CA ASP A 414 30.87 -11.47 5.78
C ASP A 414 30.11 -10.14 5.72
N LEU A 415 30.84 -9.02 5.65
CA LEU A 415 30.31 -7.67 5.38
C LEU A 415 30.29 -7.33 3.87
N GLY A 416 30.76 -8.24 3.02
CA GLY A 416 30.95 -8.01 1.59
C GLY A 416 32.14 -7.10 1.24
N ASN A 417 32.97 -6.75 2.23
CA ASN A 417 34.14 -5.90 2.06
C ASN A 417 35.28 -6.71 1.43
N THR A 418 35.30 -6.73 0.10
CA THR A 418 36.16 -7.61 -0.72
C THR A 418 37.09 -6.83 -1.65
N GLN A 419 36.95 -5.51 -1.69
CA GLN A 419 37.81 -4.62 -2.45
C GLN A 419 38.63 -3.75 -1.50
N PRO A 420 39.88 -3.40 -1.87
CA PRO A 420 40.70 -2.47 -1.09
C PRO A 420 39.98 -1.15 -0.80
N GLY A 421 39.94 -0.76 0.47
CA GLY A 421 39.32 0.47 0.95
C GLY A 421 37.85 0.34 1.35
N ASP A 422 37.27 -0.86 1.24
CA ASP A 422 35.88 -1.12 1.61
C ASP A 422 35.61 -0.87 3.10
N GLY A 423 36.58 -1.17 3.97
CA GLY A 423 36.42 -1.01 5.41
C GLY A 423 36.15 0.43 5.80
N VAL A 424 36.92 1.36 5.23
CA VAL A 424 36.74 2.81 5.45
C VAL A 424 35.50 3.32 4.71
N ARG A 425 35.29 2.89 3.47
CA ARG A 425 34.19 3.39 2.63
C ARG A 425 32.81 3.03 3.22
N TYR A 426 32.65 1.81 3.70
CA TYR A 426 31.38 1.26 4.19
C TYR A 426 31.36 1.06 5.71
N HIS A 427 31.93 1.99 6.47
CA HIS A 427 31.77 2.05 7.94
C HIS A 427 30.31 2.36 8.34
N GLY A 428 29.98 2.18 9.62
CA GLY A 428 28.62 2.34 10.14
C GLY A 428 28.03 3.73 9.86
N ARG A 429 26.81 3.79 9.31
CA ARG A 429 26.07 5.06 9.14
C ARG A 429 24.58 4.96 9.40
N GLY A 430 23.98 6.10 9.71
CA GLY A 430 22.53 6.27 9.82
C GLY A 430 21.98 5.92 11.20
N PHE A 431 20.65 5.83 11.31
CA PHE A 431 19.98 5.52 12.57
C PHE A 431 20.25 4.11 13.11
N ILE A 432 20.57 3.17 12.22
CA ILE A 432 20.78 1.75 12.55
C ILE A 432 22.23 1.30 12.36
N GLN A 433 23.13 2.24 12.04
CA GLN A 433 24.56 1.99 11.82
C GLN A 433 24.81 0.82 10.84
N ILE A 434 24.26 0.90 9.62
CA ILE A 434 24.54 -0.12 8.60
C ILE A 434 26.03 -0.11 8.24
N THR A 435 26.67 -1.28 8.25
CA THR A 435 28.12 -1.43 8.01
C THR A 435 28.37 -2.50 6.97
N GLY A 436 29.33 -2.29 6.07
CA GLY A 436 29.77 -3.25 5.07
C GLY A 436 29.10 -3.08 3.70
N ARG A 437 29.89 -3.24 2.63
CA ARG A 437 29.45 -3.09 1.23
C ARG A 437 28.19 -3.87 0.91
N ALA A 438 28.06 -5.10 1.44
CA ALA A 438 26.89 -5.94 1.21
C ALA A 438 25.59 -5.28 1.73
N ASN A 439 25.64 -4.66 2.91
CA ASN A 439 24.47 -3.99 3.50
C ASN A 439 24.12 -2.70 2.74
N TYR A 440 25.12 -1.91 2.34
CA TYR A 440 24.90 -0.73 1.50
C TYR A 440 24.27 -1.08 0.15
N ARG A 441 24.75 -2.15 -0.50
CA ARG A 441 24.15 -2.68 -1.73
C ARG A 441 22.71 -3.14 -1.51
N HIS A 442 22.48 -3.95 -0.47
CA HIS A 442 21.17 -4.54 -0.16
C HIS A 442 20.12 -3.46 0.07
N TYR A 443 20.37 -2.53 0.99
CA TYR A 443 19.42 -1.45 1.29
C TYR A 443 19.34 -0.43 0.15
N GLY A 444 20.42 -0.20 -0.60
CA GLY A 444 20.39 0.64 -1.80
C GLY A 444 19.44 0.11 -2.86
N GLN A 445 19.56 -1.17 -3.20
CA GLN A 445 18.68 -1.82 -4.17
C GLN A 445 17.23 -1.83 -3.71
N LYS A 446 16.99 -2.14 -2.43
CA LYS A 446 15.63 -2.21 -1.87
C LYS A 446 14.92 -0.85 -1.87
N LEU A 447 15.66 0.22 -1.63
CA LEU A 447 15.13 1.59 -1.57
C LEU A 447 15.18 2.32 -2.91
N GLY A 448 15.82 1.74 -3.94
CA GLY A 448 16.10 2.44 -5.19
C GLY A 448 17.06 3.63 -5.04
N VAL A 449 17.95 3.57 -4.04
CA VAL A 449 18.94 4.63 -3.72
C VAL A 449 20.34 4.08 -4.00
N PRO A 450 21.25 4.84 -4.65
CA PRO A 450 22.57 4.34 -5.02
C PRO A 450 23.55 4.30 -3.82
N LEU A 451 23.20 3.59 -2.74
CA LEU A 451 23.97 3.54 -1.48
C LEU A 451 25.31 2.82 -1.61
N GLU A 452 25.47 1.88 -2.54
CA GLU A 452 26.78 1.25 -2.78
C GLU A 452 27.77 2.25 -3.43
N ASP A 453 27.26 3.09 -4.34
CA ASP A 453 28.05 4.10 -5.04
C ASP A 453 28.25 5.36 -4.19
N ASN A 454 27.25 5.73 -3.38
CA ASN A 454 27.20 6.94 -2.56
C ASN A 454 26.77 6.59 -1.11
N PRO A 455 27.66 5.95 -0.31
CA PRO A 455 27.32 5.47 1.04
C PRO A 455 26.97 6.58 2.03
N GLU A 456 27.42 7.82 1.80
CA GLU A 456 27.07 8.99 2.59
C GLU A 456 25.58 9.31 2.57
N LEU A 457 24.83 8.85 1.56
CA LEU A 457 23.37 8.99 1.52
C LEU A 457 22.69 8.30 2.71
N ALA A 458 23.34 7.35 3.39
CA ALA A 458 22.80 6.78 4.63
C ALA A 458 22.70 7.79 5.80
N LEU A 459 23.36 8.96 5.67
CA LEU A 459 23.25 10.08 6.61
C LEU A 459 22.14 11.06 6.24
N ASP A 460 21.61 10.98 5.01
CA ASP A 460 20.44 11.77 4.64
C ASP A 460 19.26 11.35 5.55
N PRO A 461 18.52 12.31 6.13
CA PRO A 461 17.47 12.00 7.09
C PRO A 461 16.39 11.07 6.54
N ASP A 462 15.95 11.28 5.31
CA ASP A 462 14.88 10.50 4.67
C ASP A 462 15.38 9.11 4.30
N VAL A 463 16.59 9.01 3.75
CA VAL A 463 17.20 7.72 3.41
C VAL A 463 17.52 6.91 4.67
N GLY A 464 18.09 7.55 5.70
CA GLY A 464 18.39 6.91 6.99
C GLY A 464 17.15 6.36 7.67
N ALA A 465 16.03 7.11 7.66
CA ALA A 465 14.75 6.65 8.19
C ALA A 465 14.20 5.46 7.39
N LYS A 466 14.28 5.49 6.05
CA LYS A 466 13.89 4.36 5.20
C LYS A 466 14.72 3.11 5.45
N ILE A 467 16.05 3.26 5.64
CA ILE A 467 16.94 2.15 6.01
C ILE A 467 16.49 1.53 7.33
N LEU A 468 16.28 2.35 8.38
CA LEU A 468 15.82 1.89 9.69
C LEU A 468 14.54 1.05 9.57
N VAL A 469 13.56 1.55 8.82
CA VAL A 469 12.25 0.92 8.65
C VAL A 469 12.34 -0.40 7.89
N GLU A 470 13.11 -0.46 6.79
CA GLU A 470 13.35 -1.71 6.07
C GLU A 470 14.11 -2.73 6.93
N TYR A 471 15.08 -2.25 7.71
CA TYR A 471 15.87 -3.08 8.61
C TYR A 471 14.98 -3.72 9.69
N PHE A 472 14.04 -2.96 10.24
CA PHE A 472 13.07 -3.42 11.23
C PHE A 472 12.11 -4.45 10.64
N TRP A 473 11.56 -4.16 9.45
CA TRP A 473 10.64 -5.05 8.74
C TRP A 473 11.27 -6.41 8.45
N GLU A 474 12.49 -6.44 7.90
CA GLU A 474 13.19 -7.68 7.56
C GLU A 474 13.48 -8.59 8.75
N ARG A 475 13.52 -8.02 9.96
CA ARG A 475 13.89 -8.72 11.19
C ARG A 475 12.71 -8.89 12.14
N GLU A 476 11.51 -8.60 11.67
CA GLU A 476 10.25 -8.71 12.40
C GLU A 476 10.30 -7.96 13.74
N VAL A 477 10.95 -6.79 13.76
CA VAL A 477 11.10 -5.99 14.99
C VAL A 477 9.75 -5.52 15.50
N ASP A 478 8.84 -5.16 14.60
CA ASP A 478 7.46 -4.79 14.90
C ASP A 478 6.73 -5.94 15.62
N ARG A 479 6.81 -7.16 15.09
CA ARG A 479 6.21 -8.35 15.68
C ARG A 479 6.77 -8.64 17.06
N ARG A 480 8.09 -8.64 17.20
CA ARG A 480 8.77 -8.88 18.49
C ARG A 480 8.38 -7.83 19.53
N ALA A 481 8.30 -6.56 19.12
CA ALA A 481 7.86 -5.48 20.00
C ALA A 481 6.41 -5.66 20.43
N MET A 482 5.51 -6.03 19.51
CA MET A 482 4.10 -6.31 19.82
C MET A 482 3.93 -7.49 20.79
N GLU A 483 4.78 -8.51 20.68
CA GLU A 483 4.83 -9.66 21.60
C GLU A 483 5.51 -9.32 22.95
N GLY A 484 6.08 -8.12 23.10
CA GLY A 484 6.85 -7.71 24.28
C GLY A 484 8.22 -8.37 24.40
N ASP A 485 8.72 -9.03 23.34
CA ASP A 485 10.04 -9.66 23.29
C ASP A 485 11.15 -8.64 23.03
N TRP A 486 11.39 -7.77 24.01
CA TRP A 486 12.39 -6.69 23.90
C TRP A 486 13.82 -7.21 23.77
N LYS A 487 14.14 -8.37 24.36
CA LYS A 487 15.44 -9.03 24.16
C LYS A 487 15.57 -9.54 22.72
N GLY A 488 14.48 -10.06 22.14
CA GLY A 488 14.42 -10.40 20.72
C GLY A 488 14.59 -9.19 19.82
N VAL A 489 13.94 -8.06 20.12
CA VAL A 489 14.13 -6.78 19.40
C VAL A 489 15.61 -6.40 19.39
N ARG A 490 16.28 -6.41 20.56
CA ARG A 490 17.70 -6.03 20.64
C ARG A 490 18.60 -7.00 19.87
N ARG A 491 18.35 -8.30 19.96
CA ARG A 491 19.10 -9.32 19.20
C ARG A 491 18.88 -9.21 17.71
N ALA A 492 17.65 -8.92 17.27
CA ALA A 492 17.34 -8.67 15.88
C ALA A 492 18.15 -7.47 15.36
N VAL A 493 18.22 -6.39 16.13
CA VAL A 493 18.94 -5.18 15.72
C VAL A 493 20.46 -5.39 15.69
N ASN A 494 21.03 -5.92 16.76
CA ASN A 494 22.48 -5.88 17.00
C ASN A 494 23.19 -7.25 16.93
N GLY A 495 22.45 -8.33 16.70
CA GLY A 495 22.97 -9.70 16.78
C GLY A 495 23.21 -10.20 18.21
N GLY A 496 22.90 -9.39 19.23
CA GLY A 496 23.16 -9.70 20.64
C GLY A 496 22.42 -8.75 21.59
N LEU A 497 22.88 -8.68 22.84
CA LEU A 497 22.34 -7.76 23.86
C LEU A 497 23.30 -6.60 24.14
N ASN A 498 24.18 -6.23 23.19
CA ASN A 498 25.05 -5.07 23.39
C ASN A 498 24.19 -3.80 23.46
N GLY A 499 24.52 -2.92 24.41
CA GLY A 499 23.74 -1.73 24.74
C GLY A 499 22.42 -2.02 25.45
N TRP A 500 22.18 -3.24 25.95
CA TRP A 500 20.92 -3.58 26.64
C TRP A 500 20.66 -2.75 27.89
N ASP A 501 21.73 -2.42 28.63
CA ASP A 501 21.73 -1.55 29.81
C ASP A 501 21.27 -0.12 29.50
N HIS A 502 21.41 0.34 28.27
CA HIS A 502 20.90 1.62 27.78
C HIS A 502 19.53 1.47 27.11
N PHE A 503 19.34 0.39 26.33
CA PHE A 503 18.11 0.12 25.60
C PHE A 503 16.90 -0.10 26.51
N TRP A 504 17.06 -0.96 27.53
CA TRP A 504 15.92 -1.42 28.33
C TRP A 504 15.32 -0.33 29.21
N PRO A 505 16.09 0.52 29.92
CA PRO A 505 15.52 1.63 30.68
C PRO A 505 14.68 2.58 29.81
N VAL A 506 15.16 2.89 28.60
CA VAL A 506 14.45 3.75 27.64
C VAL A 506 13.11 3.11 27.21
N VAL A 507 13.09 1.81 26.93
CA VAL A 507 11.85 1.10 26.63
C VAL A 507 10.84 1.23 27.78
N GLN A 508 11.27 1.03 29.02
CA GLN A 508 10.39 1.10 30.19
C GLN A 508 9.82 2.52 30.39
N GLU A 509 10.64 3.54 30.19
CA GLU A 509 10.23 4.94 30.28
C GLU A 509 9.22 5.29 29.18
N LEU A 510 9.51 4.92 27.93
CA LEU A 510 8.59 5.13 26.81
C LEU A 510 7.27 4.37 26.97
N GLN A 511 7.30 3.13 27.46
CA GLN A 511 6.07 2.36 27.76
C GLN A 511 5.17 3.05 28.78
N SER A 512 5.79 3.75 29.74
CA SER A 512 5.08 4.46 30.81
C SER A 512 4.58 5.84 30.37
N ALA A 513 5.35 6.52 29.51
CA ALA A 513 5.09 7.90 29.09
C ALA A 513 4.15 8.01 27.88
N ILE A 514 4.15 7.02 27.00
CA ILE A 514 3.25 6.98 25.85
C ILE A 514 1.89 6.44 26.33
N PRO A 515 0.76 7.16 26.09
CA PRO A 515 -0.57 6.75 26.54
C PRO A 515 -1.08 5.45 25.90
#